data_AF-A0A1H2UXH0-F1
#
_entry.id   AF-A0A1H2UXH0-F1
#
_cell.length_a   1.000
_cell.length_b   1.000
_cell.length_c   1.000
_cell.angle_alpha   90.00
_cell.angle_beta   90.00
_cell.angle_gamma   90.00
#
_symmetry.space_group_name_H-M   'P 1'
#
loop_
_entity.id
_entity.type
_entity.pdbx_description
1 polymer ?
#
loop_
_entity_poly.entity_id
_entity_poly.type
_entity_poly.pdbx_seq_one_letter_code
_entity_poly.pdbx_strand_id
1 'polypeptide(L)'
;MSAVGDWTLHYSWGNANNFGQAPLSLKSNGTFTGSLAGKWRQQDGTLLLSFDTGPAKYGGTVDASVASGAMSTFGGLAGTWYMLKQGVVGATAATPEMAGSVDAAGNKA
;
A
#
# COMPACT_ATOMS: atom_id res chain seq x y z
N MET A 1 8.48 -4.97 -16.37
CA MET A 1 8.05 -5.94 -15.32
C MET A 1 6.72 -5.47 -14.75
N SER A 2 5.81 -6.39 -14.45
CA SER A 2 4.47 -6.07 -13.94
C SER A 2 4.40 -6.29 -12.43
N ALA A 3 3.76 -5.37 -11.70
CA ALA A 3 3.54 -5.44 -10.26
C ALA A 3 2.61 -6.59 -9.83
N VAL A 4 2.06 -7.37 -10.76
CA VAL A 4 1.22 -8.54 -10.46
C VAL A 4 1.91 -9.51 -9.49
N GLY A 5 1.15 -9.97 -8.50
CA GLY A 5 1.57 -10.93 -7.48
C GLY A 5 1.06 -10.57 -6.09
N ASP A 6 1.52 -11.32 -5.10
CA ASP A 6 1.17 -11.11 -3.69
C ASP A 6 2.19 -10.19 -3.02
N TRP A 7 1.69 -9.25 -2.25
CA TRP A 7 2.45 -8.19 -1.59
C TRP A 7 1.95 -7.98 -0.16
N THR A 8 2.82 -7.49 0.70
CA THR A 8 2.44 -6.91 1.99
C THR A 8 2.58 -5.40 1.89
N LEU A 9 1.48 -4.67 2.04
CA LEU A 9 1.46 -3.22 2.15
C LEU A 9 1.75 -2.81 3.58
N HIS A 10 2.75 -1.96 3.75
CA HIS A 10 3.07 -1.24 4.97
C HIS A 10 2.68 0.22 4.77
N TYR A 11 1.80 0.75 5.62
CA TYR A 11 1.30 2.12 5.51
C TYR A 11 1.46 2.85 6.85
N SER A 12 1.79 4.14 6.81
CA SER A 12 1.86 4.98 8.00
C SER A 12 1.25 6.34 7.74
N TRP A 13 0.20 6.68 8.49
CA TRP A 13 -0.40 8.00 8.45
C TRP A 13 0.42 8.98 9.32
N GLY A 14 0.67 10.20 8.82
CA GLY A 14 1.47 11.20 9.51
C GLY A 14 2.98 10.94 9.52
N ASN A 15 3.47 9.99 8.70
CA ASN A 15 4.88 9.58 8.61
C ASN A 15 5.48 9.18 9.96
N ALA A 16 4.68 8.52 10.82
CA ALA A 16 5.21 7.92 12.03
C ALA A 16 6.14 6.74 11.65
N ASN A 17 7.14 6.44 12.47
CA ASN A 17 7.96 5.23 12.30
C ASN A 17 7.21 3.94 12.68
N ASN A 18 5.89 3.94 12.50
CA ASN A 18 4.99 2.86 12.84
C ASN A 18 4.15 2.55 11.60
N PHE A 19 4.06 1.27 11.21
CA PHE A 19 3.35 0.89 9.98
C PHE A 19 2.26 -0.15 10.21
N GLY A 20 1.03 0.18 9.85
CA GLY A 20 -0.02 -0.80 9.64
C GLY A 20 0.32 -1.73 8.48
N GLN A 21 -0.20 -2.95 8.52
CA GLN A 21 0.07 -3.96 7.50
C GLN A 21 -1.22 -4.47 6.87
N ALA A 22 -1.22 -4.62 5.55
CA ALA A 22 -2.32 -5.19 4.79
C ALA A 22 -1.78 -6.10 3.67
N PRO A 23 -2.04 -7.43 3.70
CA PRO A 23 -1.77 -8.27 2.54
C PRO A 23 -2.64 -7.86 1.35
N LEU A 24 -2.03 -7.73 0.17
CA LEU A 24 -2.66 -7.39 -1.09
C LEU A 24 -2.18 -8.33 -2.22
N SER A 25 -3.10 -8.78 -3.06
CA SER A 25 -2.81 -9.53 -4.29
C SER A 25 -3.16 -8.67 -5.50
N LEU A 26 -2.14 -8.16 -6.21
CA LEU A 26 -2.30 -7.37 -7.44
C LEU A 26 -2.57 -8.32 -8.63
N LYS A 27 -3.74 -8.21 -9.24
CA LYS A 27 -4.18 -9.06 -10.37
C LYS A 27 -3.94 -8.39 -11.71
N SER A 28 -3.69 -9.17 -12.75
CA SER A 28 -3.38 -8.68 -14.12
C SER A 28 -4.49 -7.82 -14.75
N ASN A 29 -5.72 -7.91 -14.24
CA ASN A 29 -6.86 -7.09 -14.68
C ASN A 29 -6.90 -5.67 -14.08
N GLY A 30 -5.86 -5.24 -13.34
CA GLY A 30 -5.81 -3.92 -12.70
C GLY A 30 -6.61 -3.81 -11.40
N THR A 31 -7.01 -4.93 -10.80
CA THR A 31 -7.66 -4.97 -9.47
C THR A 31 -6.75 -5.59 -8.43
N PHE A 32 -6.99 -5.30 -7.17
CA PHE A 32 -6.34 -5.97 -6.05
C PHE A 32 -7.34 -6.43 -5.00
N THR A 33 -6.99 -7.49 -4.27
CA THR A 33 -7.78 -8.07 -3.17
C THR A 33 -6.88 -8.43 -2.00
N GLY A 34 -7.45 -8.77 -0.84
CA GLY A 34 -6.69 -9.12 0.37
C GLY A 34 -7.47 -8.69 1.60
N SER A 35 -6.83 -7.95 2.52
CA SER A 35 -7.55 -7.27 3.61
C SER A 35 -8.49 -6.18 3.13
N LEU A 36 -8.17 -5.56 1.98
CA LEU A 36 -8.99 -4.57 1.29
C LEU A 36 -9.00 -4.87 -0.22
N ALA A 37 -9.95 -4.26 -0.92
CA ALA A 37 -10.08 -4.37 -2.38
C ALA A 37 -9.94 -3.00 -3.05
N GLY A 38 -9.57 -3.02 -4.32
CA GLY A 38 -9.42 -1.80 -5.10
C GLY A 38 -8.83 -2.02 -6.48
N LYS A 39 -8.34 -0.92 -7.05
CA LYS A 39 -7.73 -0.84 -8.38
C LYS A 39 -6.28 -0.40 -8.28
N TRP A 40 -5.45 -0.96 -9.14
CA TRP A 40 -4.06 -0.55 -9.29
C TRP A 40 -3.73 -0.27 -10.75
N ARG A 41 -2.75 0.59 -10.97
CA ARG A 41 -2.16 0.84 -12.28
C ARG A 41 -0.66 1.01 -12.13
N GLN A 42 0.10 0.48 -13.09
CA GLN A 42 1.52 0.73 -13.20
C GLN A 42 1.82 1.31 -14.57
N GLN A 43 2.56 2.42 -14.61
CA GLN A 43 3.03 3.05 -15.83
C GLN A 43 4.39 3.71 -15.56
N ASP A 44 5.39 3.45 -16.42
CA ASP A 44 6.72 4.06 -16.35
C ASP A 44 7.38 3.97 -14.96
N GLY A 45 7.29 2.80 -14.32
CA GLY A 45 7.83 2.57 -12.97
C GLY A 45 7.01 3.18 -11.83
N THR A 46 5.96 3.95 -12.14
CA THR A 46 5.02 4.50 -11.16
C THR A 46 3.94 3.47 -10.85
N LEU A 47 3.63 3.25 -9.57
CA LEU A 47 2.52 2.45 -9.08
C LEU A 47 1.49 3.35 -8.41
N LEU A 48 0.23 3.22 -8.84
CA LEU A 48 -0.92 3.89 -8.23
C LEU A 48 -1.86 2.84 -7.64
N LEU A 49 -2.33 3.06 -6.41
CA LEU A 49 -3.38 2.25 -5.78
C LEU A 49 -4.56 3.15 -5.39
N SER A 50 -5.76 2.63 -5.59
CA SER A 50 -7.02 3.24 -5.16
C SER A 50 -7.89 2.17 -4.56
N PHE A 51 -8.27 2.34 -3.30
CA PHE A 51 -9.17 1.43 -2.61
C PHE A 51 -10.62 1.65 -3.08
N ASP A 52 -11.42 0.58 -3.08
CA ASP A 52 -12.86 0.66 -3.38
C ASP A 52 -13.62 1.36 -2.24
N THR A 53 -13.07 1.31 -1.02
CA THR A 53 -13.55 2.04 0.15
C THR A 53 -12.58 3.16 0.51
N GLY A 54 -13.09 4.18 1.19
CA GLY A 54 -12.30 5.28 1.72
C GLY A 54 -11.69 6.23 0.68
N PRO A 55 -11.19 7.39 1.11
CA PRO A 55 -10.68 8.42 0.22
C PRO A 55 -9.22 8.20 -0.22
N ALA A 56 -8.47 7.30 0.43
CA ALA A 56 -7.02 7.24 0.24
C ALA A 56 -6.59 6.95 -1.20
N LYS A 57 -5.51 7.60 -1.60
CA LYS A 57 -4.82 7.44 -2.88
C LYS A 57 -3.34 7.26 -2.61
N TYR A 58 -2.77 6.23 -3.20
CA TYR A 58 -1.37 5.87 -3.03
C TYR A 58 -0.67 6.07 -4.36
N GLY A 59 0.47 6.74 -4.34
CA GLY A 59 1.33 6.89 -5.49
C GLY A 59 2.79 6.70 -5.10
N GLY A 60 3.54 6.00 -5.93
CA GLY A 60 4.92 5.67 -5.64
C GLY A 60 5.61 5.01 -6.82
N THR A 61 6.82 4.51 -6.59
CA THR A 61 7.59 3.77 -7.57
C THR A 61 7.60 2.28 -7.22
N VAL A 62 7.75 1.43 -8.23
CA VAL A 62 7.90 -0.01 -8.09
C VAL A 62 9.14 -0.48 -8.86
N ASP A 63 9.98 -1.25 -8.18
CA ASP A 63 11.13 -1.93 -8.77
C ASP A 63 11.25 -3.35 -8.23
N ALA A 64 11.28 -4.32 -9.16
CA ALA A 64 11.30 -5.76 -8.92
C ALA A 64 10.31 -6.24 -7.82
N SER A 65 10.76 -6.26 -6.57
CA SER A 65 10.05 -6.82 -5.42
C SER A 65 9.77 -5.80 -4.31
N VAL A 66 10.03 -4.52 -4.57
CA VAL A 66 9.78 -3.42 -3.63
C VAL A 66 8.99 -2.32 -4.35
N ALA A 67 7.98 -1.77 -3.67
CA ALA A 67 7.36 -0.53 -4.08
C ALA A 67 7.30 0.43 -2.90
N SER A 68 7.37 1.74 -3.13
CA SER A 68 7.29 2.72 -2.06
C SER A 68 6.82 4.07 -2.56
N GLY A 69 6.24 4.88 -1.67
CA GLY A 69 5.81 6.21 -2.01
C GLY A 69 5.02 6.92 -0.93
N ALA A 70 4.17 7.84 -1.36
CA ALA A 70 3.32 8.65 -0.51
C ALA A 70 1.85 8.25 -0.69
N MET A 71 1.07 8.47 0.37
CA MET A 71 -0.38 8.31 0.35
C MET A 71 -1.06 9.55 0.90
N SER A 72 -2.25 9.87 0.39
CA SER A 72 -3.07 10.96 0.92
C SER A 72 -4.55 10.70 0.68
N THR A 73 -5.40 11.25 1.55
CA THR A 73 -6.84 11.33 1.33
C THR A 73 -7.24 12.59 0.56
N PHE A 74 -6.31 13.52 0.33
CA PHE A 74 -6.56 14.90 -0.12
C PHE A 74 -7.53 15.72 0.76
N GLY A 75 -8.01 15.13 1.86
CA GLY A 75 -8.87 15.75 2.87
C GLY A 75 -8.14 16.07 4.18
N GLY A 76 -6.80 16.11 4.15
CA GLY A 76 -5.97 16.48 5.31
C GLY A 76 -5.16 15.36 5.94
N LEU A 77 -5.31 14.10 5.50
CA LEU A 77 -4.43 13.00 5.90
C LEU A 77 -3.41 12.71 4.79
N ALA A 78 -2.16 12.56 5.17
CA ALA A 78 -1.05 12.16 4.31
C ALA A 78 -0.10 11.24 5.07
N GLY A 79 0.67 10.46 4.33
CA GLY A 79 1.54 9.44 4.90
C GLY A 79 2.51 8.84 3.91
N THR A 80 3.28 7.86 4.38
CA THR A 80 4.23 7.09 3.58
C THR A 80 3.83 5.63 3.57
N TRP A 81 4.20 4.94 2.49
CA TRP A 81 3.97 3.51 2.36
C TRP A 81 5.12 2.83 1.66
N TYR A 82 5.25 1.54 1.90
CA TYR A 82 6.06 0.64 1.09
C TYR A 82 5.37 -0.72 0.98
N MET A 83 5.69 -1.48 -0.06
CA MET A 83 5.21 -2.82 -0.30
C MET A 83 6.37 -3.75 -0.57
N LEU A 84 6.27 -4.96 -0.05
CA LEU A 84 7.23 -6.04 -0.28
C LEU A 84 6.53 -7.20 -0.95
N LYS A 85 7.08 -7.69 -2.06
CA LYS A 85 6.53 -8.86 -2.74
C LYS A 85 6.75 -10.11 -1.88
N GLN A 86 5.77 -10.99 -1.79
CA GLN A 86 5.95 -12.25 -1.07
C GLN A 86 7.10 -13.06 -1.68
N GLY A 87 7.87 -13.73 -0.82
CA GLY A 87 9.06 -14.50 -1.22
C GLY A 87 10.38 -13.72 -1.24
N VAL A 88 10.38 -12.42 -0.88
CA VAL A 88 11.63 -11.66 -0.67
C VAL A 88 12.24 -12.04 0.68
N VAL A 89 13.34 -12.80 0.63
CA VAL A 89 14.14 -13.16 1.82
C VAL A 89 14.91 -11.92 2.31
N GLY A 90 14.83 -11.61 3.60
CA GLY A 90 15.59 -10.52 4.24
C GLY A 90 14.84 -9.20 4.41
N ALA A 91 13.60 -9.09 3.93
CA ALA A 91 12.77 -7.93 4.20
C ALA A 91 12.09 -8.09 5.56
N THR A 92 12.70 -7.56 6.62
CA THR A 92 12.07 -7.51 7.95
C THR A 92 10.88 -6.59 7.91
N ALA A 93 9.68 -7.14 8.15
CA ALA A 93 8.47 -6.35 8.34
C ALA A 93 8.70 -5.32 9.47
N ALA A 94 8.36 -4.06 9.23
CA ALA A 94 8.35 -3.05 10.29
C ALA A 94 7.40 -3.47 11.41
N THR A 95 7.69 -3.05 12.63
CA THR A 95 6.82 -3.29 13.79
C THR A 95 5.40 -2.83 13.45
N PRO A 96 4.39 -3.69 13.61
CA PRO A 96 3.02 -3.35 13.24
C PRO A 96 2.53 -2.14 14.04
N GLU A 97 1.77 -1.27 13.37
CA GLU A 97 1.04 -0.20 14.05
C GLU A 97 0.19 -0.78 15.15
N MET A 98 0.31 -0.16 16.32
CA MET A 98 -0.72 -0.21 17.35
C MET A 98 -1.94 0.45 16.70
N ALA A 99 -2.93 -0.36 16.30
CA ALA A 99 -4.10 0.00 15.50
C ALA A 99 -4.39 1.51 15.51
N GLY A 100 -3.85 2.23 14.52
CA GLY A 100 -4.14 3.64 14.33
C GLY A 100 -5.63 3.77 14.07
N SER A 101 -6.23 4.89 14.45
CA SER A 101 -7.65 5.17 14.24
C SER A 101 -8.05 5.25 12.75
N VAL A 102 -7.14 4.94 11.81
CA VAL A 102 -7.34 5.05 10.36
C VAL A 102 -6.75 3.84 9.64
N ASP A 103 -7.55 3.15 8.83
CA ASP A 103 -7.11 2.00 8.02
C ASP A 103 -6.30 2.42 6.77
N ALA A 104 -5.83 1.45 5.98
CA ALA A 104 -5.09 1.74 4.73
C ALA A 104 -5.95 2.44 3.66
N ALA A 105 -7.28 2.31 3.72
CA ALA A 105 -8.19 3.01 2.82
C ALA A 105 -8.46 4.46 3.26
N GLY A 106 -7.99 4.88 4.44
CA GLY A 106 -8.24 6.19 5.01
C GLY A 106 -9.57 6.31 5.75
N ASN A 107 -10.23 5.19 6.06
CA ASN A 107 -11.44 5.17 6.88
C ASN A 107 -11.05 5.22 8.36
N LYS A 108 -11.85 5.91 9.18
CA LYS A 108 -11.69 5.81 10.63
C LYS A 108 -12.14 4.43 11.11
N ALA A 109 -11.33 3.80 11.97
CA ALA A 109 -11.69 2.56 12.66
C ALA A 109 -12.75 2.80 13.73
#